data_AF-A0A0Q9J7X7-F1
#
_entry.id   AF-A0A0Q9J7X7-F1
#
_cell.length_a   1.000
_cell.length_b   1.000
_cell.length_c   1.000
_cell.angle_alpha   90.00
_cell.angle_beta   90.00
_cell.angle_gamma   90.00
#
_symmetry.space_group_name_H-M   'P 1'
#
loop_
_entity.id
_entity.type
_entity.pdbx_description
1 polymer ?
#
loop_
_entity_poly.entity_id
_entity_poly.type
_entity_poly.pdbx_seq_one_letter_code
_entity_poly.pdbx_strand_id
1 'polypeptide(L)'
;MSDTLNDDAPVLDLLAQMTADSVEASSLDSQTLVLVRIAALVAVGAPPVSYALNLEAGGEVGLDAENVRGVLTAIAPIVGTARVAAATGNIVKALAAEIALEDLEVAELEDEAEDQHA
;
A
#
# COMPACT_ATOMS: atom_id res chain seq x y z
N MET A 1 3.61 -0.41 32.36
CA MET A 1 2.38 -1.12 31.97
C MET A 1 2.22 -0.92 30.47
N SER A 2 3.06 -1.60 29.70
CA SER A 2 3.15 -1.42 28.25
C SER A 2 3.70 -2.73 27.69
N ASP A 3 2.84 -3.71 27.42
CA ASP A 3 3.07 -4.76 26.41
C ASP A 3 1.84 -5.68 26.28
N THR A 4 0.70 -5.12 25.86
CA THR A 4 -0.49 -5.96 25.54
C THR A 4 -1.05 -5.72 24.15
N LEU A 5 -0.51 -4.74 23.40
CA LEU A 5 -0.94 -4.47 22.02
C LEU A 5 -0.04 -5.17 20.98
N ASN A 6 1.15 -5.67 21.38
CA ASN A 6 2.10 -6.34 20.50
C ASN A 6 1.89 -7.87 20.38
N ASP A 7 0.89 -8.45 21.06
CA ASP A 7 0.70 -9.92 21.06
C ASP A 7 -0.43 -10.39 20.12
N ASP A 8 -1.25 -9.46 19.59
CA ASP A 8 -2.43 -9.81 18.80
C ASP A 8 -2.15 -9.97 17.29
N ALA A 9 -0.96 -9.58 16.81
CA ALA A 9 -0.60 -9.66 15.38
C ALA A 9 0.89 -9.98 15.11
N PRO A 10 1.45 -11.06 15.66
CA PRO A 10 2.89 -11.35 15.59
C PRO A 10 3.45 -11.46 14.16
N VAL A 11 2.62 -11.82 13.18
CA VAL A 11 3.02 -11.84 11.76
C VAL A 11 3.16 -10.43 11.20
N LEU A 12 2.24 -9.51 11.53
CA LEU A 12 2.32 -8.13 11.08
C LEU A 12 3.51 -7.41 11.71
N ASP A 13 3.77 -7.65 12.99
CA ASP A 13 4.92 -7.07 13.69
C ASP A 13 6.24 -7.50 13.07
N LEU A 14 6.38 -8.81 12.78
CA LEU A 14 7.54 -9.33 12.08
C LEU A 14 7.71 -8.66 10.70
N LEU A 15 6.64 -8.56 9.93
CA LEU A 15 6.68 -7.94 8.60
C LEU A 15 6.98 -6.44 8.66
N ALA A 16 6.46 -5.73 9.65
CA ALA A 16 6.75 -4.32 9.89
C ALA A 16 8.22 -4.12 10.23
N GLN A 17 8.78 -4.94 11.13
CA GLN A 17 10.20 -4.88 11.46
C GLN A 17 11.08 -5.20 10.23
N MET A 18 10.77 -6.27 9.50
CA MET A 18 11.49 -6.61 8.26
C MET A 18 11.41 -5.48 7.22
N THR A 19 10.26 -4.80 7.13
CA THR A 19 10.07 -3.66 6.23
C THR A 19 10.92 -2.48 6.66
N ALA A 20 10.92 -2.12 7.94
CA ALA A 20 11.74 -1.05 8.51
C ALA A 20 13.23 -1.31 8.32
N ASP A 21 13.70 -2.51 8.68
CA ASP A 21 15.09 -2.94 8.50
C ASP A 21 15.51 -2.83 7.03
N SER A 22 14.63 -3.19 6.10
CA SER A 22 14.93 -3.09 4.66
C SER A 22 14.97 -1.65 4.13
N VAL A 23 14.25 -0.71 4.77
CA VAL A 23 14.37 0.73 4.43
C VAL A 23 15.74 1.24 4.90
N GLU A 24 16.11 0.96 6.15
CA GLU A 24 17.37 1.43 6.74
C GLU A 24 18.60 0.85 6.04
N ALA A 25 18.55 -0.43 5.66
CA ALA A 25 19.66 -1.11 5.00
C ALA A 25 19.85 -0.73 3.52
N SER A 26 18.83 -0.14 2.89
CA SER A 26 18.89 0.21 1.47
C SER A 26 19.70 1.49 1.23
N SER A 27 20.48 1.51 0.16
CA SER A 27 21.18 2.72 -0.29
C SER A 27 20.36 3.57 -1.28
N LEU A 28 19.12 3.17 -1.58
CA LEU A 28 18.24 3.89 -2.49
C LEU A 28 17.59 5.08 -1.77
N ASP A 29 17.35 6.16 -2.50
CA ASP A 29 16.47 7.23 -2.00
C ASP A 29 15.03 6.71 -1.84
N SER A 30 14.24 7.37 -0.99
CA SER A 30 12.89 6.90 -0.63
C SER A 30 11.96 6.76 -1.83
N GLN A 31 12.04 7.66 -2.81
CA GLN A 31 11.22 7.58 -4.02
C GLN A 31 11.58 6.33 -4.83
N THR A 32 12.87 6.15 -5.12
CA THR A 32 13.37 4.97 -5.85
C THR A 32 13.04 3.67 -5.12
N LEU A 33 13.18 3.64 -3.79
CA LEU A 33 12.85 2.47 -2.97
C LEU A 33 11.40 2.03 -3.15
N VAL A 34 10.44 2.96 -3.06
CA VAL A 34 9.02 2.66 -3.23
C VAL A 34 8.72 2.16 -4.64
N LEU A 35 9.28 2.80 -5.67
CA LEU A 35 9.09 2.38 -7.07
C LEU A 35 9.62 0.96 -7.33
N VAL A 36 10.77 0.61 -6.76
CA VAL A 36 11.34 -0.74 -6.85
C VAL A 36 10.45 -1.76 -6.13
N ARG A 37 9.90 -1.41 -4.96
CA ARG A 37 8.95 -2.27 -4.25
C ARG A 37 7.69 -2.51 -5.08
N ILE A 38 7.10 -1.47 -5.67
CA ILE A 38 5.94 -1.61 -6.58
C ILE A 38 6.29 -2.53 -7.76
N ALA A 39 7.45 -2.35 -8.40
CA ALA A 39 7.91 -3.22 -9.49
C ALA A 39 8.03 -4.69 -9.04
N ALA A 40 8.56 -4.93 -7.84
CA ALA A 40 8.68 -6.26 -7.27
C ALA A 40 7.29 -6.89 -7.00
N LEU A 41 6.34 -6.13 -6.46
CA LEU A 41 4.95 -6.58 -6.27
C LEU A 41 4.29 -7.02 -7.58
N VAL A 42 4.51 -6.26 -8.66
CA VAL A 42 4.07 -6.63 -10.00
C VAL A 42 4.70 -7.96 -10.44
N ALA A 43 6.03 -8.09 -10.28
CA ALA A 43 6.75 -9.30 -10.71
C ALA A 43 6.26 -10.57 -9.98
N VAL A 44 6.03 -10.49 -8.67
CA VAL A 44 5.56 -11.64 -7.88
C VAL A 44 4.04 -11.87 -7.98
N GLY A 45 3.29 -10.90 -8.49
CA GLY A 45 1.83 -10.99 -8.60
C GLY A 45 1.13 -10.84 -7.25
N ALA A 46 1.47 -9.77 -6.53
CA ALA A 46 1.01 -9.50 -5.17
C ALA A 46 -0.52 -9.27 -5.08
N PRO A 47 -1.12 -9.49 -3.89
CA PRO A 47 -2.53 -9.16 -3.64
C PRO A 47 -2.77 -7.64 -3.57
N PRO A 48 -4.02 -7.16 -3.71
CA PRO A 48 -4.37 -5.73 -3.65
C PRO A 48 -3.81 -4.99 -2.44
N VAL A 49 -3.93 -5.56 -1.24
CA VAL A 49 -3.47 -4.91 0.01
C VAL A 49 -1.98 -4.54 -0.02
N SER A 50 -1.14 -5.36 -0.67
CA SER A 50 0.29 -5.06 -0.79
C SER A 50 0.56 -3.81 -1.64
N TYR A 51 -0.31 -3.53 -2.63
CA TYR A 51 -0.22 -2.31 -3.42
C TYR A 51 -0.68 -1.10 -2.60
N ALA A 52 -1.78 -1.18 -1.84
CA ALA A 52 -2.25 -0.08 -0.98
C ALA A 52 -1.12 0.45 -0.08
N LEU A 53 -0.51 -0.44 0.70
CA LEU A 53 0.57 -0.09 1.63
C LEU A 53 1.77 0.60 0.97
N ASN A 54 2.11 0.26 -0.29
CA ASN A 54 3.23 0.88 -0.99
C ASN A 54 2.82 2.15 -1.76
N LEU A 55 1.55 2.29 -2.14
CA LEU A 55 1.02 3.50 -2.76
C LEU A 55 0.86 4.62 -1.74
N GLU A 56 0.38 4.29 -0.53
CA GLU A 56 0.31 5.19 0.61
C GLU A 56 1.70 5.77 0.94
N ALA A 57 2.68 4.89 1.20
CA ALA A 57 4.07 5.28 1.42
C ALA A 57 4.66 6.07 0.23
N GLY A 58 4.19 5.79 -0.99
CA GLY A 58 4.54 6.56 -2.19
C GLY A 58 4.06 8.00 -2.15
N GLY A 59 2.81 8.21 -1.73
CA GLY A 59 2.23 9.55 -1.57
C GLY A 59 3.00 10.40 -0.56
N GLU A 60 3.43 9.81 0.55
CA GLU A 60 4.24 10.48 1.59
C GLU A 60 5.58 11.01 1.06
N VAL A 61 6.16 10.33 0.06
CA VAL A 61 7.41 10.73 -0.59
C VAL A 61 7.19 11.48 -1.92
N GLY A 62 5.96 11.89 -2.20
CA GLY A 62 5.59 12.72 -3.34
C GLY A 62 5.50 11.98 -4.68
N LEU A 63 5.30 10.66 -4.66
CA LEU A 63 5.00 9.88 -5.86
C LEU A 63 3.51 9.96 -6.20
N ASP A 64 3.21 9.97 -7.49
CA ASP A 64 1.86 10.01 -8.01
C ASP A 64 1.55 8.83 -8.95
N ALA A 65 0.34 8.83 -9.51
CA ALA A 65 -0.11 7.81 -10.44
C ALA A 65 0.72 7.77 -11.75
N GLU A 66 1.39 8.87 -12.13
CA GLU A 66 2.28 8.89 -13.29
C GLU A 66 3.56 8.11 -13.01
N ASN A 67 4.10 8.21 -11.79
CA ASN A 67 5.24 7.38 -11.39
C ASN A 67 4.90 5.88 -11.46
N VAL A 68 3.71 5.48 -10.98
CA VAL A 68 3.24 4.08 -11.06
C VAL A 68 3.08 3.64 -12.51
N ARG A 69 2.47 4.46 -13.37
CA ARG A 69 2.38 4.18 -14.82
C ARG A 69 3.76 4.05 -15.46
N GLY A 70 4.71 4.89 -15.06
CA GLY A 70 6.10 4.82 -15.47
C GLY A 70 6.74 3.47 -15.13
N VAL A 71 6.56 2.99 -13.89
CA VAL A 71 7.02 1.66 -13.45
C VAL A 71 6.40 0.56 -14.30
N LEU A 72 5.07 0.54 -14.44
CA LEU A 72 4.37 -0.48 -15.22
C LEU A 72 4.84 -0.51 -16.68
N THR A 73 5.06 0.66 -17.28
CA THR A 73 5.57 0.80 -18.65
C THR A 73 7.00 0.28 -18.76
N ALA A 74 7.87 0.64 -17.80
CA ALA A 74 9.28 0.25 -17.79
C ALA A 74 9.46 -1.27 -17.65
N ILE A 75 8.66 -1.92 -16.81
CA ILE A 75 8.79 -3.36 -16.54
C ILE A 75 7.96 -4.24 -17.49
N ALA A 76 7.01 -3.67 -18.24
CA ALA A 76 6.11 -4.43 -19.13
C ALA A 76 6.84 -5.42 -20.07
N PRO A 77 7.96 -5.06 -20.72
CA PRO A 77 8.70 -6.00 -21.56
C PRO A 77 9.35 -7.16 -20.79
N ILE A 78 9.56 -7.01 -19.48
CA ILE A 78 10.22 -8.00 -18.61
C ILE A 78 9.21 -8.97 -18.01
N VAL A 79 8.09 -8.45 -17.49
CA VAL A 79 7.08 -9.26 -16.77
C VAL A 79 5.92 -9.71 -17.65
N GLY A 80 5.74 -9.08 -18.83
CA GLY A 80 4.71 -9.40 -19.81
C GLY A 80 3.33 -8.78 -19.51
N THR A 81 2.53 -8.64 -20.58
CA THR A 81 1.23 -7.96 -20.56
C THR A 81 0.24 -8.53 -19.54
N ALA A 82 0.19 -9.86 -19.40
CA ALA A 82 -0.73 -10.51 -18.46
C ALA A 82 -0.45 -10.12 -17.00
N ARG A 83 0.84 -9.99 -16.63
CA ARG A 83 1.25 -9.60 -15.28
C ARG A 83 0.95 -8.13 -15.02
N VAL A 84 1.22 -7.26 -16.00
CA VAL A 84 0.87 -5.83 -15.91
C VAL A 84 -0.64 -5.64 -15.74
N ALA A 85 -1.46 -6.30 -16.58
CA ALA A 85 -2.92 -6.18 -16.49
C ALA A 85 -3.47 -6.66 -15.14
N ALA A 86 -2.95 -7.78 -14.61
CA ALA A 86 -3.33 -8.28 -13.29
C ALA A 86 -2.95 -7.30 -12.17
N ALA A 87 -1.74 -6.73 -12.22
CA ALA A 87 -1.30 -5.73 -11.25
C ALA A 87 -2.15 -4.47 -11.30
N THR A 88 -2.45 -3.94 -12.48
CA THR A 88 -3.36 -2.79 -12.64
C THR A 88 -4.73 -3.08 -12.02
N GLY A 89 -5.29 -4.27 -12.25
CA GLY A 89 -6.55 -4.67 -11.63
C GLY A 89 -6.47 -4.74 -10.10
N ASN A 90 -5.36 -5.22 -9.54
CA ASN A 90 -5.17 -5.27 -8.09
C ASN A 90 -4.95 -3.88 -7.47
N ILE A 91 -4.26 -2.98 -8.17
CA ILE A 91 -4.12 -1.56 -7.77
C ILE A 91 -5.49 -0.89 -7.72
N VAL A 92 -6.33 -1.07 -8.75
CA VAL A 92 -7.69 -0.51 -8.76
C VAL A 92 -8.53 -1.06 -7.61
N LYS A 93 -8.44 -2.36 -7.31
CA LYS A 93 -9.14 -2.95 -6.17
C LYS A 93 -8.66 -2.39 -4.83
N ALA A 94 -7.36 -2.15 -4.71
CA ALA A 94 -6.77 -1.56 -3.51
C ALA A 94 -7.32 -0.15 -3.27
N LEU A 95 -7.31 0.71 -4.29
CA LEU A 95 -7.85 2.07 -4.21
C LEU A 95 -9.36 2.07 -3.95
N ALA A 96 -10.11 1.15 -4.55
CA ALA A 96 -11.55 1.04 -4.30
C ALA A 96 -11.87 0.58 -2.88
N ALA A 97 -11.04 -0.28 -2.29
CA ALA A 97 -11.19 -0.69 -0.90
C ALA A 97 -10.90 0.47 0.06
N GLU A 98 -9.87 1.27 -0.24
CA GLU A 98 -9.53 2.47 0.55
C GLU A 98 -10.68 3.47 0.58
N ILE A 99 -11.22 3.83 -0.59
CA ILE A 99 -12.36 4.76 -0.70
C ILE A 99 -13.58 4.21 0.06
N ALA A 100 -13.84 2.91 -0.02
CA ALA A 100 -14.95 2.30 0.69
C ALA A 100 -14.77 2.32 2.22
N LEU A 101 -13.53 2.25 2.72
CA LEU A 101 -13.24 2.40 4.15
C LEU A 101 -13.43 3.86 4.58
N GLU A 102 -12.93 4.83 3.80
CA GLU A 102 -13.14 6.26 4.05
C GLU A 102 -14.65 6.60 4.12
N ASP A 103 -15.45 6.10 3.18
CA ASP A 103 -16.91 6.31 3.17
C ASP A 103 -17.60 5.75 4.43
N LEU A 104 -17.13 4.60 4.95
CA LEU A 104 -17.64 4.00 6.18
C LEU A 104 -17.26 4.82 7.41
N GLU A 105 -16.01 5.28 7.49
CA GLU A 105 -15.53 6.12 8.59
C GLU A 105 -16.33 7.44 8.66
N VAL A 106 -16.63 8.06 7.52
CA VAL A 106 -17.46 9.27 7.47
C VAL A 106 -18.88 9.00 7.99
N ALA A 107 -19.49 7.88 7.60
CA ALA A 107 -20.83 7.51 8.04
C ALA A 107 -20.89 7.27 9.56
N GLU A 108 -19.91 6.56 10.14
CA GLU A 108 -19.86 6.34 11.60
C GLU A 108 -19.73 7.66 12.38
N LEU A 109 -18.94 8.61 11.87
CA LEU A 109 -18.79 9.93 12.50
C LEU A 109 -20.08 10.77 12.44
N GLU A 110 -20.86 10.64 11.36
CA GLU A 110 -22.17 11.29 11.24
C GLU A 110 -23.18 10.70 12.24
N ASP A 111 -23.24 9.38 12.36
CA ASP A 111 -24.09 8.67 13.32
C ASP A 111 -23.74 9.05 14.78
N GLU A 112 -22.44 9.10 15.13
CA GLU A 112 -21.99 9.53 16.46
C GLU A 112 -22.34 11.00 16.79
N ALA A 113 -22.37 11.87 15.78
CA ALA A 113 -22.70 13.29 15.94
C ALA A 113 -24.22 13.52 16.08
N GLU A 114 -25.06 12.67 15.49
CA GLU A 114 -26.51 12.68 15.69
C GLU A 114 -26.87 12.20 17.10
N ASP A 115 -26.21 11.15 17.60
CA ASP A 115 -26.41 10.61 18.96
C ASP A 115 -25.97 11.58 20.08
N GLN A 116 -24.98 12.45 19.83
CA GLN A 116 -24.56 13.48 20.79
C GLN A 116 -25.49 14.70 20.86
N HIS A 117 -26.39 14.87 19.89
CA HIS A 117 -27.35 15.97 19.83
C HIS A 117 -28.80 15.57 20.15
N ALA A 118 -29.06 14.30 20.49
CA ALA A 118 -30.34 13.77 20.95
C ALA A 118 -30.47 13.77 22.49
#